data_AF-A0A915BN32-F1
#
_entry.id   AF-A0A915BN32-F1
#
_cell.length_a   1.000
_cell.length_b   1.000
_cell.length_c   1.000
_cell.angle_alpha   90.00
_cell.angle_beta   90.00
_cell.angle_gamma   90.00
#
_symmetry.space_group_name_H-M   'P 1'
#
loop_
_entity.id
_entity.type
_entity.pdbx_description
1 polymer ?
#
loop_
_entity_poly.entity_id
_entity_poly.type
_entity_poly.pdbx_seq_one_letter_code
_entity_poly.pdbx_strand_id
1 'polypeptide(L)'
;LPPSLILTTEPIPNESMRLYLDTIYTKPWSRAPAFLIGFLSSFLFKKPNKLDEIIAVAIWLLLFASGVFILFALFPYSTQKSSSPFFAAFYAALHRPAWCLIVCVIIYLCYRKNGREFGAFLEWRLFTPLARVTYLVFIISEPVSLFFFSSLHRPLYATHWSTLYIALGTIVLSYIFALTLDVFISRPIRNLLIFGLEPYLQENRSYEKACSDDVIEE
;
A
#
# COMPACT_ATOMS: atom_id res chain seq x y z
N LEU A 1 22.36 -8.14 8.47
CA LEU A 1 21.55 -7.22 7.65
C LEU A 1 20.59 -6.46 8.55
N PRO A 2 20.34 -5.17 8.32
CA PRO A 2 19.34 -4.43 9.08
C PRO A 2 17.93 -5.00 8.80
N PRO A 3 17.03 -5.00 9.79
CA PRO A 3 15.68 -5.54 9.64
C PRO A 3 14.79 -4.69 8.71
N SER A 4 15.03 -3.39 8.67
CA SER A 4 14.45 -2.45 7.71
C SER A 4 15.42 -1.28 7.48
N LEU A 5 15.15 -0.48 6.45
CA LEU A 5 15.85 0.79 6.25
C LEU A 5 15.30 1.79 7.27
N ILE A 6 16.04 1.96 8.37
CA ILE A 6 15.76 2.92 9.42
C ILE A 6 17.03 3.68 9.75
N LEU A 7 16.88 4.95 10.14
CA LEU A 7 17.99 5.74 10.65
C LEU A 7 18.38 5.22 12.03
N THR A 8 19.62 4.79 12.15
CA THR A 8 20.25 4.33 13.40
C THR A 8 21.26 5.36 13.88
N THR A 9 21.47 5.42 15.19
CA THR A 9 22.46 6.32 15.82
C THR A 9 23.88 6.07 15.34
N GLU A 10 24.23 4.81 15.07
CA GLU A 10 25.46 4.44 14.38
C GLU A 10 25.20 4.26 12.87
N PRO A 11 26.03 4.84 11.99
CA PRO A 11 25.86 4.69 10.55
C PRO A 11 26.06 3.21 10.14
N ILE A 12 25.05 2.65 9.47
CA ILE A 12 25.15 1.30 8.89
C ILE A 12 26.20 1.33 7.77
N PRO A 13 27.14 0.36 7.72
CA PRO A 13 28.12 0.30 6.64
C PRO A 13 27.46 0.27 5.25
N ASN A 14 27.99 1.06 4.31
CA ASN A 14 27.44 1.18 2.95
C ASN A 14 27.31 -0.17 2.24
N GLU A 15 28.24 -1.10 2.48
CA GLU A 15 28.21 -2.45 1.93
C GLU A 15 26.98 -3.24 2.40
N SER A 16 26.68 -3.18 3.70
CA SER A 16 25.50 -3.83 4.28
C SER A 16 24.19 -3.24 3.75
N MET A 17 24.17 -1.93 3.49
CA MET A 17 23.02 -1.26 2.87
C MET A 17 22.82 -1.67 1.41
N ARG A 18 23.90 -1.73 0.62
CA ARG A 18 23.86 -2.22 -0.77
C ARG A 18 23.40 -3.67 -0.84
N LEU A 19 23.94 -4.52 0.03
CA LEU A 19 23.52 -5.91 0.15
C LEU A 19 22.04 -6.00 0.50
N TYR A 20 21.53 -5.21 1.45
CA TYR A 20 20.10 -5.18 1.77
C TYR A 20 19.25 -4.77 0.57
N LEU A 21 19.66 -3.72 -0.14
CA LEU A 21 18.92 -3.24 -1.30
C LEU A 21 18.82 -4.32 -2.38
N ASP A 22 19.96 -4.93 -2.73
CA ASP A 22 20.03 -5.95 -3.77
C ASP A 22 19.40 -7.30 -3.37
N THR A 23 19.44 -7.66 -2.08
CA THR A 23 18.96 -8.98 -1.61
C THR A 23 17.52 -8.99 -1.12
N ILE A 24 16.98 -7.87 -0.63
CA ILE A 24 15.68 -7.81 0.06
C ILE A 24 14.75 -6.72 -0.48
N TYR A 25 15.30 -5.58 -0.92
CA TYR A 25 14.45 -4.43 -1.30
C TYR A 25 13.99 -4.48 -2.75
N THR A 26 14.91 -4.69 -3.69
CA THR A 26 14.65 -4.68 -5.14
C THR A 26 13.95 -5.95 -5.62
N LYS A 27 14.08 -7.05 -4.88
CA LYS A 27 13.62 -8.36 -5.29
C LYS A 27 12.10 -8.50 -5.18
N PRO A 28 11.39 -8.90 -6.26
CA PRO A 28 9.94 -8.95 -6.29
C PRO A 28 9.36 -10.02 -5.35
N TRP A 29 10.08 -11.12 -5.11
CA TRP A 29 9.61 -12.18 -4.20
C TRP A 29 9.47 -11.73 -2.75
N SER A 30 10.22 -10.71 -2.33
CA SER A 30 10.04 -10.10 -1.00
C SER A 30 8.70 -9.35 -0.85
N ARG A 31 7.94 -9.21 -1.94
CA ARG A 31 6.56 -8.69 -1.95
C ARG A 31 5.50 -9.78 -2.14
N ALA A 32 5.89 -11.01 -2.49
CA ALA A 32 4.98 -12.15 -2.69
C ALA A 32 4.02 -12.41 -1.50
N PRO A 33 4.45 -12.30 -0.22
CA PRO A 33 3.54 -12.52 0.91
C PRO A 33 2.32 -11.59 0.90
N ALA A 34 2.48 -10.34 0.46
CA ALA A 34 1.39 -9.37 0.38
C ALA A 34 0.30 -9.84 -0.62
N PHE A 35 0.72 -10.36 -1.77
CA PHE A 35 -0.20 -10.87 -2.79
C PHE A 35 -0.92 -12.14 -2.31
N LEU A 36 -0.21 -13.07 -1.67
CA LEU A 36 -0.80 -14.29 -1.14
C LEU A 36 -1.83 -14.00 -0.04
N ILE A 37 -1.53 -13.08 0.87
CA ILE A 37 -2.44 -12.65 1.93
C ILE A 37 -3.70 -12.00 1.34
N GLY A 38 -3.53 -11.09 0.37
CA GLY A 38 -4.63 -10.46 -0.33
C GLY A 38 -5.53 -11.49 -1.03
N PHE A 39 -4.93 -12.42 -1.78
CA PHE A 39 -5.64 -13.49 -2.46
C PHE A 39 -6.40 -14.40 -1.48
N LEU A 40 -5.76 -14.84 -0.40
CA LEU A 40 -6.39 -15.69 0.61
C LEU A 40 -7.54 -14.95 1.32
N SER A 41 -7.33 -13.67 1.64
CA SER A 41 -8.36 -12.84 2.26
C SER A 41 -9.60 -12.71 1.37
N SER A 42 -9.45 -12.68 0.04
CA SER A 42 -10.57 -12.60 -0.91
C SER A 42 -11.57 -13.75 -0.76
N PHE A 43 -11.13 -14.95 -0.36
CA PHE A 43 -12.04 -16.07 -0.13
C PHE A 43 -12.92 -15.89 1.11
N LEU A 44 -12.45 -15.15 2.11
CA LEU A 44 -13.21 -14.88 3.34
C LEU A 44 -14.40 -13.95 3.08
N PHE A 45 -14.35 -13.13 2.02
CA PHE A 45 -15.45 -12.23 1.64
C PHE A 45 -16.69 -12.97 1.10
N LYS A 46 -16.56 -14.24 0.68
CA LYS A 46 -17.68 -15.01 0.10
C LYS A 46 -18.75 -15.43 1.12
N LYS A 47 -18.47 -15.42 2.43
CA LYS A 47 -19.42 -15.90 3.45
C LYS A 47 -20.31 -14.75 3.97
N PRO A 48 -21.66 -14.85 3.88
CA PRO A 48 -22.60 -13.79 4.25
C PRO A 48 -22.96 -13.80 5.75
N ASN A 49 -22.01 -14.09 6.64
CA ASN A 49 -22.31 -14.07 8.09
C ASN A 49 -22.06 -12.68 8.66
N LYS A 50 -23.01 -12.14 9.43
CA LYS A 50 -22.74 -10.94 10.24
C LYS A 50 -21.80 -11.33 11.38
N LEU A 51 -20.82 -10.48 11.67
CA LEU A 51 -19.98 -10.66 12.87
C LEU A 51 -20.72 -10.08 14.06
N ASP A 52 -20.54 -10.71 15.22
CA ASP A 52 -21.03 -10.15 16.48
C ASP A 52 -20.32 -8.84 16.80
N GLU A 53 -21.03 -7.90 17.42
CA GLU A 53 -20.56 -6.53 17.64
C GLU A 53 -19.36 -6.50 18.61
N ILE A 54 -19.41 -7.34 19.66
CA ILE A 54 -18.33 -7.51 20.63
C ILE A 54 -17.06 -8.03 19.95
N ILE A 55 -17.20 -9.00 19.05
CA ILE A 55 -16.07 -9.58 18.30
C ILE A 55 -15.48 -8.52 17.37
N ALA A 56 -16.31 -7.71 16.72
CA ALA A 56 -15.83 -6.64 15.85
C ALA A 56 -15.01 -5.59 16.60
N VAL A 57 -15.47 -5.15 17.78
CA VAL A 57 -14.73 -4.19 18.62
C VAL A 57 -13.40 -4.79 19.09
N ALA A 58 -13.39 -6.06 19.51
CA ALA A 58 -12.16 -6.75 19.91
C ALA A 58 -11.16 -6.83 18.75
N ILE A 59 -11.62 -7.12 17.53
CA ILE A 59 -10.75 -7.13 16.34
C ILE A 59 -10.20 -5.72 16.06
N TRP A 60 -11.02 -4.67 16.14
CA TRP A 60 -10.54 -3.29 15.95
C TRP A 60 -9.45 -2.90 16.95
N LEU A 61 -9.62 -3.24 18.23
CA LEU A 61 -8.59 -3.00 19.26
C LEU A 61 -7.32 -3.80 18.98
N LEU A 62 -7.45 -5.07 18.57
CA LEU A 62 -6.32 -5.91 18.19
C LEU A 62 -5.56 -5.36 16.99
N LEU A 63 -6.26 -4.83 15.98
CA LEU A 63 -5.66 -4.19 14.81
C LEU A 63 -4.90 -2.92 15.19
N PHE A 64 -5.48 -2.08 16.04
CA PHE A 64 -4.83 -0.88 16.51
C PHE A 64 -3.57 -1.21 17.34
N ALA A 65 -3.69 -2.14 18.29
CA ALA A 65 -2.57 -2.58 19.12
C ALA A 65 -1.44 -3.20 18.29
N SER A 66 -1.77 -4.08 17.33
CA SER A 66 -0.78 -4.71 16.45
C SER A 66 -0.13 -3.69 15.51
N GLY A 67 -0.88 -2.73 14.96
CA GLY A 67 -0.34 -1.65 14.15
C GLY A 67 0.65 -0.77 14.91
N VAL A 68 0.28 -0.32 16.11
CA VAL A 68 1.17 0.44 17.01
C VAL A 68 2.41 -0.38 17.36
N PHE A 69 2.24 -1.66 17.69
CA PHE A 69 3.36 -2.55 17.99
C PHE A 69 4.35 -2.65 16.82
N ILE A 70 3.87 -2.84 15.58
CA ILE A 70 4.75 -2.93 14.40
C ILE A 70 5.52 -1.63 14.18
N LEU A 71 4.90 -0.47 14.40
CA LEU A 71 5.54 0.84 14.23
C LEU A 71 6.62 1.10 15.28
N PHE A 72 6.37 0.76 16.55
CA PHE A 72 7.30 1.05 17.66
C PHE A 72 8.28 -0.09 17.97
N ALA A 73 8.06 -1.31 17.47
CA ALA A 73 8.93 -2.47 17.72
C ALA A 73 10.39 -2.25 17.28
N LEU A 74 10.65 -1.32 16.35
CA LEU A 74 11.99 -0.99 15.88
C LEU A 74 12.65 0.19 16.61
N PHE A 75 11.94 0.84 17.53
CA PHE A 75 12.50 1.90 18.37
C PHE A 75 13.75 1.47 19.16
N PRO A 76 13.79 0.30 19.84
CA PRO A 76 15.00 -0.15 20.53
C PRO A 76 16.16 -0.44 19.57
N TYR A 77 15.88 -0.84 18.32
CA TYR A 77 16.91 -1.05 17.29
C TYR A 77 17.54 0.27 16.81
N SER A 78 16.76 1.36 16.79
CA SER A 78 17.24 2.70 16.39
C SER A 78 18.11 3.35 17.47
N THR A 79 17.80 3.12 18.75
CA THR A 79 18.44 3.78 19.90
C THR A 79 19.52 2.96 20.60
N GLN A 80 19.40 1.64 20.63
CA GLN A 80 20.33 0.73 21.32
C GLN A 80 20.91 -0.32 20.36
N LYS A 81 22.23 -0.52 20.44
CA LYS A 81 22.98 -1.45 19.57
C LYS A 81 22.67 -2.93 19.83
N SER A 82 22.01 -3.28 20.95
CA SER A 82 21.85 -4.66 21.43
C SER A 82 20.46 -5.25 21.23
N SER A 83 19.87 -5.09 20.05
CA SER A 83 18.70 -5.92 19.70
C SER A 83 19.16 -7.35 19.43
N SER A 84 18.50 -8.34 20.05
CA SER A 84 18.77 -9.76 19.78
C SER A 84 18.67 -10.03 18.27
N PRO A 85 19.66 -10.70 17.65
CA PRO A 85 19.64 -10.96 16.21
C PRO A 85 18.42 -11.81 15.80
N PHE A 86 17.93 -12.65 16.72
CA PHE A 86 16.72 -13.43 16.52
C PHE A 86 15.47 -12.53 16.39
N PHE A 87 15.33 -11.54 17.28
CA PHE A 87 14.22 -10.59 17.22
C PHE A 87 14.26 -9.73 15.94
N ALA A 88 15.46 -9.26 15.56
CA ALA A 88 15.62 -8.49 14.34
C ALA A 88 15.26 -9.31 13.09
N ALA A 89 15.70 -10.56 13.00
CA ALA A 89 15.36 -11.45 11.89
C ALA A 89 13.86 -11.77 11.84
N PHE A 90 13.25 -12.04 12.99
CA PHE A 90 11.82 -12.31 13.11
C PHE A 90 10.98 -11.10 12.67
N TYR A 91 11.34 -9.91 13.14
CA TYR A 91 10.69 -8.67 12.72
C TYR A 91 10.88 -8.42 11.21
N ALA A 92 12.11 -8.59 10.69
CA ALA A 92 12.41 -8.40 9.27
C ALA A 92 11.52 -9.28 8.37
N ALA A 93 11.24 -10.51 8.78
CA ALA A 93 10.39 -11.43 8.03
C ALA A 93 8.89 -11.12 8.16
N LEU A 94 8.42 -10.71 9.34
CA LEU A 94 6.99 -10.65 9.65
C LEU A 94 6.35 -9.27 9.56
N HIS A 95 7.10 -8.17 9.67
CA HIS A 95 6.49 -6.83 9.70
C HIS A 95 5.67 -6.53 8.42
N ARG A 96 6.17 -6.91 7.23
CA ARG A 96 5.46 -6.71 5.95
C ARG A 96 4.18 -7.54 5.86
N PRO A 97 4.20 -8.88 6.02
CA PRO A 97 2.98 -9.68 5.96
C PRO A 97 2.00 -9.34 7.09
N ALA A 98 2.49 -9.03 8.30
CA ALA A 98 1.62 -8.61 9.40
C ALA A 98 0.88 -7.29 9.08
N TRP A 99 1.59 -6.31 8.51
CA TRP A 99 0.95 -5.07 8.04
C TRP A 99 -0.10 -5.35 6.95
N CYS A 100 0.19 -6.24 6.01
CA CYS A 100 -0.76 -6.62 4.97
C CYS A 100 -2.02 -7.29 5.54
N LEU A 101 -1.86 -8.17 6.55
CA LEU A 101 -2.97 -8.79 7.25
C LEU A 101 -3.85 -7.74 7.94
N ILE A 102 -3.24 -6.78 8.64
CA ILE A 102 -3.97 -5.68 9.29
C ILE A 102 -4.84 -4.95 8.27
N VAL A 103 -4.28 -4.56 7.13
CA VAL A 103 -5.03 -3.87 6.06
C VAL A 103 -6.14 -4.75 5.50
N CYS A 104 -5.90 -6.05 5.25
CA CYS A 104 -6.93 -6.95 4.73
C CYS A 104 -8.11 -7.13 5.72
N VAL A 105 -7.82 -7.22 7.02
CA VAL A 105 -8.86 -7.32 8.05
C VAL A 105 -9.64 -6.01 8.17
N ILE A 106 -9.00 -4.84 8.03
CA ILE A 106 -9.70 -3.55 7.97
C ILE A 106 -10.69 -3.53 6.81
N ILE A 107 -10.25 -3.90 5.60
CA ILE A 107 -11.12 -3.96 4.41
C ILE A 107 -12.30 -4.92 4.65
N TYR A 108 -12.04 -6.07 5.26
CA TYR A 108 -13.06 -7.05 5.61
C TYR A 108 -14.08 -6.53 6.62
N LEU A 109 -13.65 -5.79 7.64
CA LEU A 109 -14.54 -5.16 8.62
C LEU A 109 -15.40 -4.05 7.98
N CYS A 110 -14.81 -3.23 7.10
CA CYS A 110 -15.53 -2.24 6.31
C CYS A 110 -16.62 -2.91 5.45
N TYR A 111 -16.27 -3.99 4.75
CA TYR A 111 -17.21 -4.74 3.91
C TYR A 111 -18.41 -5.29 4.71
N ARG A 112 -18.18 -5.78 5.93
CA ARG A 112 -19.26 -6.32 6.78
C ARG A 112 -20.10 -5.25 7.50
N LYS A 113 -19.79 -3.96 7.33
CA LYS A 113 -20.45 -2.82 8.02
C LYS A 113 -20.39 -2.89 9.55
N ASN A 114 -19.48 -3.68 10.11
CA ASN A 114 -19.29 -3.87 11.55
C ASN A 114 -18.53 -2.72 12.24
N GLY A 115 -18.23 -1.64 11.51
CA GLY A 115 -17.56 -0.45 12.02
C GLY A 115 -18.00 0.79 11.26
N ARG A 116 -19.29 1.14 11.37
CA ARG A 116 -19.94 2.16 10.53
C ARG A 116 -19.23 3.51 10.55
N GLU A 117 -18.72 3.92 11.71
CA GLU A 117 -18.04 5.23 11.87
C GLU A 117 -16.66 5.26 11.19
N PHE A 118 -15.82 4.25 11.42
CA PHE A 118 -14.51 4.14 10.75
C PHE A 118 -14.66 3.84 9.26
N GLY A 119 -15.61 2.97 8.88
CA GLY A 119 -15.94 2.69 7.49
C GLY A 119 -16.38 3.94 6.74
N ALA A 120 -17.24 4.78 7.35
CA ALA A 120 -17.68 6.04 6.74
C ALA A 120 -16.52 7.03 6.54
N PHE A 121 -15.54 7.06 7.46
CA PHE A 121 -14.33 7.87 7.28
C PHE A 121 -13.48 7.36 6.11
N LEU A 122 -13.27 6.05 5.99
CA LEU A 122 -12.48 5.48 4.89
C LEU A 122 -13.19 5.59 3.53
N GLU A 123 -14.52 5.52 3.51
CA GLU A 123 -15.35 5.67 2.31
C GLU A 123 -15.60 7.12 1.93
N TRP A 124 -14.92 8.07 2.58
CA TRP A 124 -15.14 9.48 2.32
C TRP A 124 -14.77 9.84 0.87
N ARG A 125 -15.66 10.60 0.21
CA ARG A 125 -15.55 11.00 -1.20
C ARG A 125 -14.24 11.74 -1.55
N LEU A 126 -13.56 12.30 -0.56
CA LEU A 126 -12.24 12.91 -0.73
C LEU A 126 -11.15 11.88 -1.10
N PHE A 127 -11.25 10.65 -0.59
CA PHE A 127 -10.26 9.61 -0.87
C PHE A 127 -10.45 8.96 -2.23
N THR A 128 -11.63 9.06 -2.84
CA THR A 128 -11.91 8.48 -4.16
C THR A 128 -10.97 8.98 -5.27
N PRO A 129 -10.78 10.30 -5.51
CA PRO A 129 -9.84 10.77 -6.52
C PRO A 129 -8.39 10.45 -6.16
N LEU A 130 -8.03 10.48 -4.87
CA LEU A 130 -6.69 10.19 -4.39
C LEU A 130 -6.32 8.72 -4.66
N ALA A 131 -7.23 7.80 -4.35
CA ALA A 131 -7.05 6.36 -4.58
C ALA A 131 -6.87 6.01 -6.06
N ARG A 132 -7.53 6.73 -6.97
CA ARG A 132 -7.40 6.51 -8.43
C ARG A 132 -6.00 6.86 -8.95
N VAL A 133 -5.34 7.85 -8.35
CA VAL A 133 -4.00 8.30 -8.80
C VAL A 133 -2.85 7.63 -8.05
N THR A 134 -3.12 6.90 -6.95
CA THR A 134 -2.11 6.22 -6.13
C THR A 134 -1.15 5.35 -6.95
N TYR A 135 -1.63 4.68 -8.00
CA TYR A 135 -0.78 3.88 -8.87
C TYR A 135 0.30 4.71 -9.58
N LEU A 136 -0.08 5.88 -10.11
CA LEU A 136 0.87 6.80 -10.76
C LEU A 136 1.83 7.39 -9.72
N VAL A 137 1.31 7.77 -8.56
CA VAL A 137 2.11 8.29 -7.44
C VAL A 137 3.18 7.28 -7.04
N PHE A 138 2.83 5.99 -6.94
CA PHE A 138 3.77 4.94 -6.60
C PHE A 138 4.93 4.87 -7.60
N ILE A 139 4.64 4.91 -8.91
CA ILE A 139 5.68 4.89 -9.95
C ILE A 139 6.56 6.14 -9.91
N ILE A 140 5.96 7.32 -9.68
CA ILE A 140 6.65 8.61 -9.72
C ILE A 140 7.43 8.89 -8.43
N SER A 141 7.01 8.31 -7.31
CA SER A 141 7.67 8.53 -6.02
C SER A 141 9.13 8.07 -5.99
N GLU A 142 9.47 7.02 -6.74
CA GLU A 142 10.84 6.52 -6.85
C GLU A 142 11.78 7.53 -7.55
N PRO A 143 11.53 7.98 -8.79
CA PRO A 143 12.38 8.97 -9.46
C PRO A 143 12.36 10.33 -8.74
N VAL A 144 11.23 10.74 -8.15
CA VAL A 144 11.18 11.99 -7.37
C VAL A 144 12.10 11.90 -6.14
N SER A 145 12.07 10.78 -5.42
CA SER A 145 12.96 10.56 -4.28
C SER A 145 14.43 10.55 -4.71
N LEU A 146 14.76 9.84 -5.80
CA LEU A 146 16.12 9.81 -6.36
C LEU A 146 16.63 11.19 -6.79
N PHE A 147 15.76 12.01 -7.39
CA PHE A 147 16.08 13.39 -7.75
C PHE A 147 16.39 14.24 -6.51
N PHE A 148 15.58 14.12 -5.45
CA PHE A 148 15.82 14.79 -4.18
C PHE A 148 17.16 14.42 -3.55
N PHE A 149 17.49 13.13 -3.51
CA PHE A 149 18.77 12.66 -2.97
C PHE A 149 19.95 13.10 -3.82
N SER A 150 19.78 13.19 -5.15
CA SER A 150 20.85 13.60 -6.08
C SER A 150 21.08 15.12 -6.08
N SER A 151 20.03 15.92 -5.84
CA SER A 151 20.09 17.39 -5.71
C SER A 151 20.77 17.83 -4.40
N LEU A 152 21.00 16.90 -3.48
CA LEU A 152 21.50 17.19 -2.16
C LEU A 152 23.03 17.42 -2.18
N HIS A 153 23.45 18.68 -2.12
CA HIS A 153 24.87 19.07 -2.18
C HIS A 153 25.60 19.02 -0.83
N ARG A 154 24.86 18.89 0.29
CA ARG A 154 25.40 18.82 1.65
C ARG A 154 24.85 17.60 2.38
N PRO A 155 25.63 16.93 3.24
CA PRO A 155 25.12 15.83 4.03
C PRO A 155 23.99 16.34 4.94
N LEU A 156 22.82 15.72 4.83
CA LEU A 156 21.70 16.01 5.71
C LEU A 156 21.95 15.41 7.08
N TYR A 157 21.70 16.21 8.12
CA TYR A 157 21.62 15.68 9.47
C TYR A 157 20.36 14.84 9.60
N ALA A 158 20.55 13.53 9.85
CA ALA A 158 19.50 12.52 10.00
C ALA A 158 18.67 12.70 11.29
N THR A 159 18.04 13.86 11.43
CA THR A 159 17.10 14.17 12.51
C THR A 159 15.70 13.73 12.12
N HIS A 160 14.84 13.48 13.12
CA HIS A 160 13.43 13.15 12.90
C HIS A 160 12.72 14.23 12.06
N TRP A 161 13.01 15.52 12.33
CA TRP A 161 12.44 16.65 11.61
C TRP A 161 12.89 16.71 10.14
N SER A 162 14.17 16.50 9.87
CA SER A 162 14.69 16.49 8.50
C SER A 162 14.06 15.34 7.69
N THR A 163 13.95 14.16 8.30
CA THR A 163 13.34 12.99 7.65
C THR A 163 11.87 13.23 7.34
N LEU A 164 11.12 13.83 8.27
CA LEU A 164 9.72 14.16 8.09
C LEU A 164 9.52 15.21 6.98
N TYR A 165 10.36 16.24 6.94
CA TYR A 165 10.32 17.24 5.88
C TYR A 165 10.55 16.64 4.49
N ILE A 166 11.55 15.76 4.35
CA ILE A 166 11.87 15.10 3.09
C ILE A 166 10.74 14.17 2.68
N ALA A 167 10.21 13.37 3.60
CA ALA A 167 9.09 12.46 3.32
C ALA A 167 7.82 13.20 2.89
N LEU A 168 7.47 14.31 3.57
CA LEU A 168 6.33 15.13 3.17
C LEU A 168 6.57 15.80 1.81
N GLY A 169 7.78 16.32 1.59
CA GLY A 169 8.16 16.93 0.31
C GLY A 169 8.06 15.95 -0.86
N THR A 170 8.60 14.74 -0.70
CA THR A 170 8.51 13.70 -1.74
C THR A 170 7.07 13.28 -1.98
N ILE A 171 6.25 13.08 -0.94
CA ILE A 171 4.83 12.74 -1.09
C ILE A 171 4.10 13.83 -1.87
N VAL A 172 4.17 15.08 -1.42
CA VAL A 172 3.43 16.20 -2.03
C VAL A 172 3.82 16.38 -3.50
N LEU A 173 5.12 16.38 -3.80
CA LEU A 173 5.58 16.55 -5.18
C LEU A 173 5.22 15.35 -6.05
N SER A 174 5.30 14.13 -5.52
CA SER A 174 4.88 12.93 -6.25
C SER A 174 3.40 13.00 -6.62
N TYR A 175 2.54 13.50 -5.73
CA TYR A 175 1.12 13.73 -6.04
C TYR A 175 0.92 14.81 -7.09
N ILE A 176 1.65 15.94 -7.04
CA ILE A 176 1.54 17.00 -8.04
C ILE A 176 1.94 16.48 -9.43
N PHE A 177 3.06 15.77 -9.54
CA PHE A 177 3.50 15.17 -10.80
C PHE A 177 2.55 14.08 -11.28
N ALA A 178 2.08 13.20 -10.39
CA ALA A 178 1.12 12.15 -10.73
C ALA A 178 -0.21 12.71 -11.25
N LEU A 179 -0.73 13.77 -10.62
CA LEU A 179 -1.95 14.43 -11.06
C LEU A 179 -1.78 15.09 -12.42
N THR A 180 -0.63 15.73 -12.63
CA THR A 180 -0.28 16.34 -13.93
C THR A 180 -0.27 15.25 -15.01
N LEU A 181 0.44 14.14 -14.80
CA LEU A 181 0.50 13.04 -15.76
C LEU A 181 -0.86 12.36 -15.95
N ASP A 182 -1.67 12.19 -14.89
CA ASP A 182 -3.03 11.64 -15.02
C ASP A 182 -3.89 12.50 -15.97
N VAL A 183 -3.86 13.81 -15.77
CA VAL A 183 -4.68 14.75 -16.55
C VAL A 183 -4.22 14.82 -18.01
N PHE A 184 -2.92 14.89 -18.26
CA PHE A 184 -2.39 15.07 -19.62
C PHE A 184 -2.25 13.78 -20.42
N ILE A 185 -2.12 12.62 -19.77
CA ILE A 185 -1.83 11.35 -20.45
C ILE A 185 -2.92 10.32 -20.18
N SER A 186 -3.15 9.97 -18.92
CA SER A 186 -4.05 8.86 -18.57
C SER A 186 -5.50 9.12 -18.98
N ARG A 187 -6.01 10.33 -18.77
CA ARG A 187 -7.39 10.72 -19.15
C ARG A 187 -7.61 10.78 -20.66
N PRO A 188 -6.78 11.46 -21.47
CA PRO A 188 -7.00 11.48 -22.92
C PRO A 188 -6.84 10.09 -23.53
N ILE A 189 -5.87 9.28 -23.10
CA ILE A 189 -5.74 7.88 -23.58
C ILE A 189 -7.00 7.08 -23.23
N ARG A 190 -7.54 7.22 -22.02
CA ARG A 190 -8.75 6.53 -21.60
C ARG A 190 -9.96 6.96 -22.42
N ASN A 191 -10.11 8.26 -22.69
CA ASN A 191 -11.19 8.77 -23.51
C ASN A 191 -11.06 8.31 -24.97
N LEU A 192 -9.84 8.28 -25.52
CA LEU A 192 -9.58 7.79 -26.87
C LEU A 192 -9.86 6.28 -26.98
N LEU A 193 -9.46 5.50 -25.97
CA LEU A 193 -9.70 4.06 -25.92
C LEU A 193 -11.19 3.76 -25.82
N ILE A 194 -11.93 4.47 -24.97
CA ILE A 194 -13.38 4.31 -24.88
C ILE A 194 -14.03 4.63 -26.22
N PHE A 195 -13.69 5.76 -26.85
CA PHE A 195 -14.24 6.14 -28.15
C PHE A 195 -13.91 5.12 -29.25
N GLY A 196 -12.69 4.60 -29.29
CA GLY A 196 -12.28 3.58 -30.27
C GLY A 196 -12.88 2.19 -30.01
N LEU A 197 -13.17 1.85 -28.76
CA LEU A 197 -13.74 0.56 -28.37
C LEU A 197 -15.28 0.58 -28.32
N GLU A 198 -15.90 1.77 -28.31
CA GLU A 198 -17.35 1.97 -28.31
C GLU A 198 -18.10 1.13 -29.37
N PRO A 199 -17.67 1.06 -30.65
CA PRO A 199 -18.34 0.21 -31.64
C PRO A 199 -18.28 -1.29 -31.27
N TYR A 200 -17.14 -1.77 -30.78
CA TYR A 200 -16.96 -3.18 -30.36
C TYR A 200 -17.76 -3.52 -29.10
N LEU A 201 -17.89 -2.58 -28.16
CA LEU A 201 -18.69 -2.78 -26.95
C LEU A 201 -20.18 -2.84 -27.24
N GLN A 202 -20.67 -2.04 -28.20
CA GLN A 202 -22.07 -2.07 -28.62
C GLN A 202 -22.42 -3.36 -29.37
N GLU A 203 -21.52 -3.81 -30.24
CA GLU A 203 -21.64 -5.10 -30.92
C GLU A 203 -21.69 -6.26 -29.91
N ASN A 204 -20.73 -6.34 -28.97
CA ASN A 204 -20.68 -7.42 -27.98
C ASN A 204 -21.90 -7.43 -27.04
N ARG A 205 -22.40 -6.25 -26.64
CA ARG A 205 -23.63 -6.13 -25.84
C ARG A 205 -24.87 -6.58 -26.61
N SER A 206 -24.89 -6.40 -27.92
CA SER A 206 -25.99 -6.84 -28.78
C SER A 206 -26.01 -8.36 -28.93
N TYR A 207 -24.84 -9.00 -29.07
CA TYR A 207 -24.71 -10.46 -29.04
C TYR A 207 -25.10 -11.08 -27.68
N GLU A 208 -24.67 -10.48 -26.56
CA GLU A 208 -25.09 -10.95 -25.22
C GLU A 208 -26.60 -10.88 -25.02
N LYS A 209 -27.25 -9.82 -25.53
CA LYS A 209 -28.70 -9.68 -25.47
C LYS A 209 -29.42 -10.75 -26.30
N ALA A 210 -28.99 -10.96 -27.54
CA ALA A 210 -29.56 -11.99 -28.41
C ALA A 210 -29.45 -13.39 -27.79
N CYS A 211 -28.28 -13.74 -27.25
CA CYS A 211 -28.06 -15.02 -26.58
C CYS A 211 -28.90 -15.17 -25.29
N SER A 212 -29.11 -14.08 -24.54
CA SER A 212 -29.96 -14.11 -23.35
C SER A 212 -31.46 -14.23 -23.68
N ASP A 213 -31.90 -13.67 -24.79
CA ASP A 213 -33.30 -13.74 -25.23
C ASP A 213 -33.61 -15.15 -25.81
N ASP A 214 -32.68 -15.75 -26.56
CA ASP A 214 -32.79 -17.13 -27.06
C ASP A 214 -32.90 -18.17 -25.92
N VAL A 215 -32.27 -17.92 -24.76
CA VAL A 215 -32.32 -18.80 -23.57
C VAL A 215 -33.63 -18.65 -22.78
N ILE A 216 -34.39 -17.57 -22.97
CA ILE A 216 -35.67 -17.34 -22.29
C ILE A 216 -36.84 -17.90 -23.12
N GLU A 217 -36.66 -18.09 -24.43
CA GLU A 217 -37.68 -18.68 -25.33
C GLU A 217 -37.66 -20.22 -25.39
N GLU A 218 -36.66 -20.91 -24.82
CA GLU A 218 -36.66 -22.37 -24.55
C GLU A 218 -37.24 -22.75 -23.18
#